data_AF-U6DVQ4-F1
#
_entry.id   AF-U6DVQ4-F1
#
_cell.length_a   1.000
_cell.length_b   1.000
_cell.length_c   1.000
_cell.angle_alpha   90.00
_cell.angle_beta   90.00
_cell.angle_gamma   90.00
#
_symmetry.space_group_name_H-M   'P 1'
#
loop_
_entity.id
_entity.type
_entity.pdbx_description
1 polymer ?
#
loop_
_entity_poly.entity_id
_entity_poly.type
_entity_poly.pdbx_seq_one_letter_code
_entity_poly.pdbx_strand_id
1 'polypeptide(L)'
;MSGGYDLNLFASPPDCNFLCSVCHGVLKRPVRLPCSHIFCKKCILRWLARQKTCPCCRKEVKWKKMVHVNKLRRTIGRLEVKVA
;
A
#
# COMPACT_ATOMS: atom_id res chain seq x y z
N MET A 1 7.88 10.31 7.91
CA MET A 1 7.80 10.31 6.42
C MET A 1 6.51 9.60 5.98
N SER A 2 5.37 10.29 5.82
CA SER A 2 4.06 9.60 5.89
C SER A 2 3.69 8.80 4.61
N GLY A 3 4.11 7.55 4.56
CA GLY A 3 3.54 6.45 3.78
C GLY A 3 3.24 5.26 4.71
N GLY A 4 2.13 4.55 4.48
CA GLY A 4 1.65 3.43 5.31
C GLY A 4 1.21 3.81 6.73
N TYR A 5 0.73 2.81 7.49
CA TYR A 5 0.62 2.88 8.96
C TYR A 5 1.85 2.22 9.59
N ASP A 6 2.25 2.72 10.76
CA ASP A 6 3.34 2.16 11.55
C ASP A 6 2.96 0.76 12.07
N LEU A 7 3.89 -0.19 11.99
CA LEU A 7 3.68 -1.57 12.44
C LEU A 7 3.47 -1.65 13.96
N ASN A 8 4.05 -0.71 14.71
CA ASN A 8 3.95 -0.68 16.17
C ASN A 8 2.54 -0.39 16.68
N LEU A 9 1.64 0.12 15.82
CA LEU A 9 0.25 0.38 16.16
C LEU A 9 -0.57 -0.91 16.29
N PHE A 10 -0.14 -2.00 15.68
CA PHE A 10 -0.92 -3.24 15.63
C PHE A 10 -0.56 -4.16 16.80
N ALA A 11 -1.56 -4.84 17.36
CA ALA A 11 -1.39 -5.72 18.51
C ALA A 11 -0.54 -6.96 18.17
N SER A 12 -0.58 -7.40 16.92
CA SER A 12 0.21 -8.48 16.36
C SER A 12 0.84 -8.08 15.02
N PRO A 13 1.92 -8.74 14.58
CA PRO A 13 2.52 -8.50 13.27
C PRO A 13 1.48 -8.66 12.13
N PRO A 14 1.23 -7.61 11.34
CA PRO A 14 0.28 -7.69 10.23
C PRO A 14 0.77 -8.66 9.15
N ASP A 15 -0.17 -9.34 8.49
CA ASP A 15 0.11 -10.18 7.33
C ASP A 15 0.87 -9.39 6.25
N CYS A 16 1.87 -10.02 5.62
CA CYS A 16 2.72 -9.40 4.61
C CYS A 16 1.93 -8.90 3.39
N ASN A 17 0.77 -9.48 3.09
CA ASN A 17 -0.17 -9.04 2.06
C ASN A 17 -0.76 -7.65 2.34
N PHE A 18 -0.67 -7.19 3.59
CA PHE A 18 -1.10 -5.85 3.99
C PHE A 18 0.04 -4.84 4.03
N LEU A 19 1.26 -5.22 3.66
CA LEU A 19 2.41 -4.32 3.71
C LEU A 19 2.67 -3.65 2.36
N CYS A 20 3.11 -2.40 2.42
CA CYS A 20 3.53 -1.67 1.24
C CYS A 20 5.03 -1.88 0.99
N SER A 21 5.41 -2.45 -0.15
CA SER A 21 6.82 -2.67 -0.51
C SER A 21 7.64 -1.40 -0.78
N VAL A 22 7.05 -0.20 -0.72
CA VAL A 22 7.75 1.07 -0.88
C VAL A 22 8.07 1.75 0.45
N CYS A 23 7.17 1.64 1.45
CA CYS A 23 7.37 2.27 2.76
C CYS A 23 7.46 1.28 3.92
N HIS A 24 7.33 -0.02 3.63
CA HIS A 24 7.39 -1.14 4.57
C HIS A 24 6.38 -1.12 5.72
N GLY A 25 5.45 -0.15 5.75
CA GLY A 25 4.32 -0.09 6.68
C GLY A 25 3.03 -0.69 6.10
N VAL A 26 2.01 -0.81 6.95
CA VAL A 26 0.69 -1.33 6.54
C VAL A 26 0.03 -0.40 5.52
N LEU A 27 -0.60 -0.97 4.50
CA LEU A 27 -1.18 -0.27 3.36
C LEU A 27 -2.22 0.79 3.79
N LYS A 28 -1.91 2.06 3.50
CA LYS A 28 -2.82 3.20 3.70
C LYS A 28 -3.41 3.65 2.37
N ARG A 29 -4.75 3.63 2.27
CA ARG A 29 -5.50 3.88 1.03
C ARG A 29 -4.93 3.03 -0.13
N PRO A 30 -5.02 1.69 -0.05
CA PRO A 30 -4.37 0.80 -1.01
C PRO A 30 -4.84 1.04 -2.44
N VAL A 31 -3.88 1.00 -3.37
CA VAL A 31 -4.08 1.13 -4.82
C VAL A 31 -3.41 -0.05 -5.50
N ARG A 32 -4.16 -0.76 -6.34
CA ARG A 32 -3.68 -1.85 -7.18
C ARG A 32 -3.30 -1.32 -8.56
N LEU A 33 -2.11 -1.71 -9.02
CA LEU A 33 -1.64 -1.46 -10.37
C LEU A 33 -2.17 -2.51 -11.36
N PRO A 34 -2.10 -2.28 -12.68
CA PRO A 34 -2.52 -3.26 -13.69
C PRO A 34 -1.76 -4.60 -13.58
N CYS A 35 -0.54 -4.58 -13.06
CA CYS A 35 0.27 -5.78 -12.77
C CYS A 35 -0.07 -6.45 -11.42
N SER A 36 -1.22 -6.12 -10.82
CA SER A 36 -1.76 -6.67 -9.57
C SER A 36 -1.01 -6.33 -8.28
N HIS A 37 0.16 -5.69 -8.33
CA HIS A 37 0.85 -5.21 -7.12
C HIS A 37 0.10 -4.05 -6.45
N ILE A 38 0.12 -4.03 -5.11
CA ILE A 38 -0.66 -3.10 -4.28
C ILE A 38 0.29 -2.24 -3.45
N PHE A 39 -0.01 -0.94 -3.38
CA PHE A 39 0.80 0.05 -2.65
C PHE A 39 -0.09 1.06 -1.94
N CYS A 40 0.48 1.79 -0.97
CA CYS A 40 -0.18 2.99 -0.46
C CYS A 40 -0.35 4.00 -1.59
N LYS A 41 -1.50 4.68 -1.67
CA LYS A 41 -1.75 5.74 -2.65
C LYS A 41 -0.57 6.71 -2.72
N LYS A 42 -0.23 7.36 -1.61
CA LYS A 42 0.86 8.36 -1.57
C LYS A 42 2.21 7.79 -2.03
N CYS A 43 2.53 6.54 -1.67
CA CYS A 43 3.80 5.92 -2.04
C CYS A 43 3.89 5.71 -3.55
N ILE A 44 2.85 5.12 -4.17
CA ILE A 44 2.89 4.86 -5.60
C ILE A 44 2.79 6.14 -6.43
N LEU A 45 2.03 7.15 -6.00
CA LEU A 45 1.99 8.43 -6.71
C LEU A 45 3.38 9.10 -6.72
N ARG A 46 4.10 9.07 -5.59
CA ARG A 46 5.47 9.62 -5.50
C ARG A 46 6.44 8.86 -6.39
N TRP A 47 6.35 7.52 -6.41
CA TRP A 47 7.17 6.71 -7.31
C TRP A 47 6.88 7.06 -8.78
N LEU A 48 5.60 7.09 -9.16
CA LEU A 48 5.17 7.39 -10.53
C LEU A 48 5.47 8.83 -10.98
N ALA A 49 5.73 9.75 -10.06
CA ALA A 49 6.25 11.08 -10.40
C ALA A 49 7.68 11.01 -10.95
N ARG A 50 8.48 10.02 -10.54
CA ARG A 50 9.88 9.83 -10.93
C ARG A 50 10.06 8.74 -11.99
N GLN A 51 9.31 7.64 -11.89
CA GLN A 51 9.46 6.44 -12.71
C GLN A 51 8.09 5.88 -13.10
N LYS A 52 7.79 5.73 -14.39
CA LYS A 52 6.47 5.26 -14.89
C LYS A 52 6.30 3.73 -14.84
N THR A 53 6.96 3.07 -13.89
CA THR A 53 7.01 1.61 -13.77
C THR A 53 6.57 1.14 -12.40
N CYS A 54 6.17 -0.12 -12.29
CA CYS A 54 5.86 -0.74 -10.99
C CYS A 54 7.16 -0.95 -10.18
N PRO A 55 7.21 -0.57 -8.89
CA PRO A 55 8.38 -0.81 -8.04
C PRO A 55 8.79 -2.28 -7.91
N CYS A 56 7.82 -3.22 -7.99
CA CYS A 56 8.08 -4.65 -7.78
C CYS A 56 8.52 -5.37 -9.05
N CYS A 57 7.82 -5.16 -10.16
CA CYS A 57 8.03 -5.95 -11.39
C CYS A 57 8.47 -5.12 -12.60
N ARG A 58 8.70 -3.82 -12.42
CA ARG A 58 9.14 -2.86 -13.45
C ARG A 58 8.24 -2.73 -14.69
N LYS A 59 7.09 -3.41 -14.74
CA LYS A 59 6.06 -3.23 -15.78
C LYS A 59 5.59 -1.78 -15.83
N GLU A 60 5.34 -1.26 -17.02
CA GLU A 60 4.86 0.11 -17.22
C GLU A 60 3.49 0.32 -16.56
N VAL A 61 3.30 1.50 -15.97
CA VAL A 61 2.10 1.86 -15.22
C VAL A 61 1.47 3.10 -15.82
N LYS A 62 0.26 2.93 -16.36
CA LYS A 62 -0.58 4.04 -16.81
C LYS A 62 -1.49 4.48 -15.66
N TRP A 63 -1.39 5.76 -15.26
CA TRP A 63 -2.11 6.32 -14.12
C TRP A 63 -3.62 6.05 -14.16
N LYS A 64 -4.22 6.17 -15.34
CA LYS A 64 -5.65 5.95 -15.59
C LYS A 64 -6.13 4.53 -15.27
N LYS A 65 -5.22 3.56 -15.16
CA LYS A 65 -5.55 2.14 -14.89
C LYS A 65 -5.32 1.72 -13.42
N MET A 66 -5.02 2.67 -12.53
CA MET A 66 -4.89 2.38 -11.11
C MET A 66 -6.25 2.22 -10.43
N VAL A 67 -6.41 1.18 -9.62
CA VAL A 67 -7.69 0.85 -8.98
C VAL A 67 -7.58 0.94 -7.46
N HIS A 68 -8.49 1.67 -6.81
CA HIS A 68 -8.60 1.71 -5.36
C HIS A 68 -9.13 0.40 -4.79
N VAL A 69 -8.41 -0.22 -3.87
CA VAL A 69 -8.78 -1.52 -3.29
C VAL A 69 -9.60 -1.31 -2.00
N ASN A 70 -10.85 -0.88 -2.16
CA ASN A 70 -11.72 -0.53 -1.03
C ASN A 70 -12.01 -1.72 -0.08
N LYS A 71 -12.05 -2.94 -0.61
CA LYS A 71 -12.19 -4.17 0.21
C LYS A 71 -11.00 -4.32 1.16
N LEU A 72 -9.78 -4.18 0.64
CA LEU A 72 -8.55 -4.28 1.42
C LEU A 72 -8.45 -3.18 2.49
N ARG A 73 -8.86 -1.94 2.15
CA ARG A 73 -8.95 -0.85 3.12
C ARG A 73 -9.86 -1.22 4.32
N ARG A 74 -10.99 -1.87 4.05
CA ARG A 74 -11.93 -2.31 5.10
C ARG A 74 -11.35 -3.43 5.94
N THR A 75 -10.68 -4.41 5.31
CA THR A 75 -10.01 -5.50 6.03
C THR A 75 -8.92 -4.98 6.95
N ILE A 76 -8.05 -4.09 6.46
CA ILE A 76 -6.99 -3.46 7.28
C ILE A 76 -7.57 -2.67 8.45
N GLY A 77 -8.72 -2.01 8.25
CA GLY A 77 -9.40 -1.27 9.30
C GLY A 77 -10.01 -2.13 10.43
N ARG A 78 -9.97 -3.46 10.31
CA ARG A 78 -10.41 -4.41 11.34
C ARG A 78 -9.26 -5.10 12.06
N LEU A 79 -8.01 -4.79 11.71
CA LEU A 79 -6.84 -5.32 12.41
C LEU A 79 -6.81 -4.78 13.83
N GLU A 80 -6.43 -5.64 14.78
CA GLU A 80 -6.31 -5.26 16.18
C GLU A 80 -5.16 -4.27 16.37
N VAL A 81 -5.43 -3.20 17.11
CA VAL A 81 -4.45 -2.15 17.44
C VAL A 81 -4.17 -2.17 18.93
N LYS A 82 -2.94 -1.79 19.30
CA LYS A 82 -2.58 -1.63 20.71
C LYS A 82 -3.45 -0.53 21.31
N VAL A 83 -4.25 -0.88 22.31
CA VAL A 83 -4.95 0.10 23.14
C VAL A 83 -3.89 0.71 24.06
N ALA A 84 -3.86 2.04 24.13
CA ALA A 84 -2.99 2.77 25.04
C ALA A 84 -3.40 2.54 26.49
#